data_AF-A0A534VQP5-F1
#
_entry.id   AF-A0A534VQP5-F1
#
_cell.length_a   1.000
_cell.length_b   1.000
_cell.length_c   1.000
_cell.angle_alpha   90.00
_cell.angle_beta   90.00
_cell.angle_gamma   90.00
#
_symmetry.space_group_name_H-M   'P 1'
#
loop_
_entity.id
_entity.type
_entity.pdbx_description
1 polymer ?
#
loop_
_entity_poly.entity_id
_entity_poly.type
_entity_poly.pdbx_seq_one_letter_code
_entity_poly.pdbx_strand_id
1 'polypeptide(L)'
;RHVLLRTRFGMRVRAGAVNSEMVEALGIDVRRLLSILFSAGTALAALAGMLAAPLTTVYPGMGEGVLIVSFVVVVIGGIGSVKGAFFGALLVGLSDTLGKVLLPGLSSAIVYAVMAAVLLWRPRGLFGQPAEAR
;
A
#
# COMPACT_ATOMS: atom_id res chain seq x y z
N ARG A 1 -6.20 11.42 8.51
CA ARG A 1 -6.59 11.36 9.93
C ARG A 1 -8.11 11.38 10.05
N HIS A 2 -8.81 12.38 9.51
CA HIS A 2 -10.23 12.63 9.81
C HIS A 2 -11.26 11.58 9.34
N VAL A 3 -11.15 10.97 8.16
CA VAL A 3 -12.23 10.10 7.63
C VAL A 3 -12.24 8.70 8.27
N LEU A 4 -11.07 8.06 8.43
CA LEU A 4 -10.98 6.76 9.11
C LEU A 4 -11.12 6.88 10.64
N LEU A 5 -10.57 7.92 11.27
CA LEU A 5 -10.54 7.98 12.75
C LEU A 5 -11.82 8.51 13.40
N ARG A 6 -12.69 9.24 12.68
CA ARG A 6 -13.92 9.80 13.28
C ARG A 6 -15.22 9.17 12.80
N THR A 7 -15.24 8.48 11.66
CA THR A 7 -16.49 7.87 11.18
C THR A 7 -16.76 6.54 11.91
N ARG A 8 -18.04 6.28 12.22
CA ARG A 8 -18.46 4.99 12.78
C ARG A 8 -18.05 3.83 11.87
N PHE A 9 -17.99 4.05 10.57
CA PHE A 9 -17.48 3.07 9.60
C PHE A 9 -16.01 2.72 9.84
N GLY A 10 -15.12 3.72 9.93
CA GLY A 10 -13.70 3.47 10.16
C GLY A 10 -13.39 2.87 11.54
N MET A 11 -14.22 3.16 12.55
CA MET A 11 -14.13 2.50 13.86
C MET A 11 -14.47 1.00 13.76
N ARG A 12 -15.57 0.64 13.06
CA ARG A 12 -15.97 -0.76 12.84
C ARG A 12 -14.93 -1.55 12.06
N VAL A 13 -14.33 -0.94 11.03
CA VAL A 13 -13.28 -1.60 10.23
C VAL A 13 -12.05 -1.89 11.08
N ARG A 14 -11.59 -0.93 11.90
CA ARG A 14 -10.46 -1.15 12.80
C ARG A 14 -10.78 -2.18 13.88
N ALA A 15 -11.95 -2.11 14.49
CA ALA A 15 -12.37 -3.08 15.50
C ALA A 15 -12.47 -4.49 14.93
N GLY A 16 -13.05 -4.64 13.73
CA GLY A 16 -13.16 -5.92 13.04
C GLY A 16 -11.81 -6.50 12.61
N ALA A 17 -10.81 -5.65 12.34
CA ALA A 17 -9.44 -6.09 12.04
C ALA A 17 -8.68 -6.59 13.28
N VAL A 18 -9.06 -6.16 14.49
CA VAL A 18 -8.43 -6.61 15.75
C VAL A 18 -9.14 -7.84 16.29
N ASN A 19 -10.48 -7.81 16.36
CA ASN A 19 -11.29 -8.92 16.84
C ASN A 19 -12.63 -8.92 16.11
N SER A 20 -12.72 -9.69 15.03
CA SER A 20 -13.93 -9.83 14.23
C SER A 20 -15.07 -10.47 15.02
N GLU A 21 -14.78 -11.46 15.87
CA GLU A 21 -15.78 -12.21 16.65
C GLU A 21 -16.50 -11.30 17.66
N MET A 22 -15.76 -10.42 18.34
CA MET A 22 -16.34 -9.42 19.25
C MET A 22 -17.23 -8.41 18.52
N VAL A 23 -16.86 -8.02 17.29
CA VAL A 23 -17.66 -7.07 16.50
C VAL A 23 -18.92 -7.74 15.95
N GLU A 24 -18.86 -9.01 15.60
CA GLU A 24 -20.03 -9.81 15.22
C GLU A 24 -21.00 -10.00 16.39
N ALA A 25 -20.49 -10.23 17.62
CA ALA A 25 -21.31 -10.31 18.83
C ALA A 25 -22.08 -9.00 19.14
N LEU A 26 -21.58 -7.86 18.65
CA LEU A 26 -22.25 -6.55 18.73
C LEU A 26 -23.30 -6.34 17.62
N GLY A 27 -23.62 -7.38 16.83
CA GLY A 27 -24.61 -7.35 15.77
C GLY A 27 -24.13 -6.70 14.46
N ILE A 28 -22.81 -6.53 14.29
CA ILE A 28 -22.22 -5.97 13.07
C ILE A 28 -21.72 -7.12 12.19
N ASP A 29 -22.26 -7.25 10.98
CA ASP A 29 -21.79 -8.21 10.00
C ASP A 29 -20.40 -7.81 9.46
N VAL A 30 -19.34 -8.37 10.06
CA VAL A 30 -17.94 -8.10 9.69
C VAL A 30 -17.64 -8.61 8.28
N ARG A 31 -18.28 -9.72 7.88
CA ARG A 31 -18.10 -10.29 6.53
C ARG A 31 -18.56 -9.32 5.45
N ARG A 32 -19.74 -8.69 5.59
CA ARG A 32 -20.20 -7.64 4.66
C ARG A 32 -19.30 -6.41 4.70
N LEU A 33 -18.87 -6.00 5.89
CA LEU A 33 -18.02 -4.82 6.07
C LEU A 33 -16.68 -4.98 5.35
N LEU A 34 -15.99 -6.11 5.56
CA LEU A 34 -14.73 -6.43 4.90
C LEU A 34 -14.91 -6.69 3.40
N SER A 35 -16.01 -7.32 2.98
CA SER A 35 -16.29 -7.56 1.56
C SER A 35 -16.42 -6.24 0.77
N ILE A 36 -17.11 -5.23 1.33
CA ILE A 36 -17.22 -3.90 0.72
C ILE A 36 -15.86 -3.21 0.63
N LEU A 37 -15.06 -3.32 1.69
CA LEU A 37 -13.73 -2.71 1.71
C LEU A 37 -12.78 -3.37 0.69
N PHE A 38 -12.82 -4.71 0.63
CA PHE A 38 -12.01 -5.50 -0.27
C PHE A 38 -12.44 -5.32 -1.73
N SER A 39 -13.74 -5.26 -2.01
CA SER A 39 -14.25 -5.01 -3.36
C SER A 39 -13.87 -3.61 -3.84
N ALA A 40 -13.94 -2.60 -2.98
CA ALA A 40 -13.48 -1.25 -3.30
C ALA A 40 -11.96 -1.22 -3.61
N GLY A 41 -11.14 -1.90 -2.80
CA GLY A 41 -9.70 -2.00 -3.05
C GLY A 41 -9.36 -2.76 -4.34
N THR A 42 -10.03 -3.89 -4.57
CA THR A 42 -9.86 -4.70 -5.78
C THR A 42 -10.31 -3.94 -7.02
N ALA A 43 -11.40 -3.16 -6.95
CA ALA A 43 -11.84 -2.31 -8.04
C ALA A 43 -10.78 -1.26 -8.42
N LEU A 44 -10.15 -0.61 -7.43
CA LEU A 44 -9.05 0.33 -7.68
C LEU A 44 -7.82 -0.36 -8.28
N ALA A 45 -7.46 -1.55 -7.79
CA ALA A 45 -6.36 -2.34 -8.32
C ALA A 45 -6.63 -2.78 -9.78
N ALA A 46 -7.85 -3.21 -10.09
CA ALA A 46 -8.27 -3.59 -11.43
C ALA A 46 -8.23 -2.40 -12.40
N LEU A 47 -8.69 -1.22 -11.97
CA LEU A 47 -8.58 0.02 -12.75
C LEU A 47 -7.12 0.39 -13.03
N ALA A 48 -6.25 0.31 -12.02
CA ALA A 48 -4.83 0.57 -12.19
C ALA A 48 -4.18 -0.42 -13.17
N GLY A 49 -4.50 -1.72 -13.07
CA GLY A 49 -4.02 -2.75 -13.97
C GLY A 49 -4.50 -2.56 -15.42
N MET A 50 -5.76 -2.18 -15.60
CA MET A 50 -6.34 -1.88 -16.92
C MET A 50 -5.62 -0.71 -17.61
N LEU A 51 -5.27 0.33 -16.85
CA LEU A 51 -4.49 1.47 -17.37
C LEU A 51 -3.04 1.10 -17.69
N ALA A 52 -2.45 0.16 -16.95
CA ALA A 52 -1.08 -0.31 -17.16
C ALA A 52 -0.95 -1.34 -18.30
N ALA A 53 -2.00 -2.14 -18.55
CA ALA A 53 -2.00 -3.21 -19.56
C ALA A 53 -1.54 -2.80 -20.98
N PRO A 54 -1.91 -1.65 -21.55
CA PRO A 54 -1.43 -1.25 -22.88
C PRO A 54 0.04 -0.78 -22.89
N LEU A 55 0.60 -0.42 -21.72
CA LEU A 55 1.98 0.05 -21.61
C LEU A 55 2.98 -1.09 -21.47
N THR A 56 2.52 -2.29 -21.07
CA THR A 56 3.39 -3.44 -20.78
C THR A 56 2.81 -4.71 -21.40
N THR A 57 3.64 -5.47 -22.12
CA THR A 57 3.25 -6.78 -22.64
C THR A 57 2.94 -7.73 -21.48
N VAL A 58 1.82 -8.44 -21.56
CA VAL A 58 1.44 -9.44 -20.56
C VAL A 58 2.24 -10.71 -20.80
N TYR A 59 3.01 -11.16 -19.81
CA TYR A 59 3.79 -12.39 -19.87
C TYR A 59 3.72 -13.17 -18.53
N PRO A 60 3.91 -14.51 -18.55
CA PRO A 60 3.97 -15.30 -17.34
C PRO A 60 5.08 -14.82 -16.40
N GLY A 61 4.76 -14.58 -15.13
CA GLY A 61 5.71 -14.07 -14.13
C GLY A 61 5.72 -12.56 -13.95
N MET A 62 4.96 -11.78 -14.74
CA MET A 62 4.87 -10.31 -14.58
C MET A 62 4.44 -9.86 -13.18
N GLY A 63 3.71 -10.71 -12.44
CA GLY A 63 3.27 -10.43 -11.08
C GLY A 63 4.41 -10.31 -10.07
N GLU A 64 5.52 -11.01 -10.27
CA GLU A 64 6.67 -10.96 -9.35
C GLU A 64 7.27 -9.55 -9.29
N GLY A 65 7.48 -8.93 -10.45
CA GLY A 65 7.97 -7.55 -10.52
C GLY A 65 7.03 -6.56 -9.85
N VAL A 66 5.71 -6.71 -10.07
CA VAL A 66 4.69 -5.85 -9.45
C VAL A 66 4.65 -6.04 -7.93
N LEU A 67 4.75 -7.27 -7.44
CA LEU A 67 4.76 -7.59 -6.01
C LEU A 67 5.99 -6.99 -5.31
N ILE A 68 7.18 -7.12 -5.92
CA ILE A 68 8.42 -6.58 -5.33
C ILE A 68 8.34 -5.05 -5.24
N VAL A 69 7.92 -4.36 -6.32
CA VAL A 69 7.77 -2.90 -6.29
C VAL A 69 6.69 -2.46 -5.29
N SER A 70 5.59 -3.21 -5.20
CA SER A 70 4.52 -2.96 -4.22
C SER A 70 5.02 -3.11 -2.78
N PHE A 71 5.87 -4.11 -2.52
CA PHE A 71 6.50 -4.30 -1.22
C PHE A 71 7.40 -3.12 -0.86
N VAL A 72 8.26 -2.68 -1.80
CA VAL A 72 9.11 -1.49 -1.62
C VAL A 72 8.26 -0.27 -1.25
N VAL A 73 7.16 -0.03 -1.96
CA VAL A 73 6.22 1.07 -1.68
C VAL A 73 5.63 0.99 -0.26
N VAL A 74 5.18 -0.20 0.17
CA VAL A 74 4.60 -0.41 1.50
C VAL A 74 5.66 -0.20 2.60
N VAL A 75 6.88 -0.67 2.40
CA VAL A 75 8.00 -0.51 3.33
C VAL A 75 8.40 0.96 3.47
N ILE A 76 8.56 1.66 2.34
CA ILE A 76 8.84 3.11 2.31
C ILE A 76 7.72 3.90 2.98
N GLY A 77 6.46 3.56 2.71
CA GLY A 77 5.30 4.21 3.31
C GLY A 77 5.19 3.96 4.82
N GLY A 78 5.60 2.78 5.27
CA GLY A 78 5.46 2.30 6.64
C GLY A 78 4.24 1.37 6.80
N ILE A 79 4.46 0.22 7.44
CA ILE A 79 3.45 -0.82 7.64
C ILE A 79 2.27 -0.27 8.45
N GLY A 80 1.05 -0.57 8.00
CA GLY A 80 -0.18 -0.13 8.68
C GLY A 80 -0.56 1.35 8.46
N SER A 81 0.11 2.05 7.54
CA SER A 81 -0.18 3.46 7.23
C SER A 81 -0.66 3.65 5.79
N VAL A 82 -1.97 3.79 5.60
CA VAL A 82 -2.58 4.03 4.27
C VAL A 82 -2.05 5.32 3.64
N LYS A 83 -1.87 6.38 4.45
CA LYS A 83 -1.27 7.64 3.99
C LYS A 83 0.19 7.47 3.61
N GLY A 84 0.93 6.69 4.40
CA GLY A 84 2.31 6.34 4.11
C GLY A 84 2.46 5.64 2.78
N ALA A 85 1.65 4.60 2.54
CA ALA A 85 1.64 3.88 1.28
C ALA A 85 1.31 4.79 0.08
N PHE A 86 0.37 5.74 0.22
CA PHE A 86 0.05 6.69 -0.84
C PHE A 86 1.24 7.59 -1.22
N PHE A 87 1.90 8.21 -0.23
CA PHE A 87 3.07 9.05 -0.50
C PHE A 87 4.29 8.21 -0.95
N GLY A 88 4.45 7.00 -0.40
CA GLY A 88 5.49 6.06 -0.83
C GLY A 88 5.31 5.65 -2.29
N ALA A 89 4.09 5.34 -2.72
CA ALA A 89 3.77 4.99 -4.10
C ALA A 89 4.08 6.14 -5.06
N LEU A 90 3.72 7.36 -4.68
CA LEU A 90 4.00 8.55 -5.47
C LEU A 90 5.50 8.80 -5.63
N LEU A 91 6.26 8.70 -4.52
CA LEU A 91 7.70 8.94 -4.51
C LEU A 91 8.45 7.86 -5.32
N VAL A 92 8.09 6.59 -5.12
CA VAL A 92 8.64 5.48 -5.90
C VAL A 92 8.28 5.59 -7.37
N GLY A 93 7.02 5.88 -7.71
CA GLY A 93 6.59 6.02 -9.10
C GLY A 93 7.29 7.16 -9.84
N LEU A 94 7.47 8.31 -9.18
CA LEU A 94 8.26 9.43 -9.71
C LEU A 94 9.73 9.03 -9.89
N SER A 95 10.32 8.36 -8.90
CA SER A 95 11.73 7.94 -8.95
C SER A 95 11.98 6.90 -10.03
N ASP A 96 11.07 5.94 -10.21
CA ASP A 96 11.13 4.92 -11.26
C ASP A 96 11.01 5.56 -12.64
N THR A 97 10.07 6.50 -12.82
CA THR A 97 9.89 7.21 -14.09
C THR A 97 11.11 8.05 -14.45
N LEU A 98 11.65 8.82 -13.50
CA LEU A 98 12.87 9.62 -13.71
C LEU A 98 14.11 8.74 -13.92
N GLY A 99 14.22 7.64 -13.19
CA GLY A 99 15.30 6.67 -13.33
C GLY A 99 15.33 6.03 -14.72
N LYS A 100 14.15 5.69 -15.26
CA LYS A 100 14.01 5.16 -16.64
C LYS A 100 14.44 6.17 -17.70
N VAL A 101 14.20 7.46 -17.48
CA VAL A 101 14.57 8.54 -18.43
C VAL A 101 16.06 8.86 -18.39
N LEU A 102 16.67 8.92 -17.20
CA LEU A 102 18.08 9.31 -17.04
C LEU A 102 19.04 8.15 -17.29
N LEU A 103 18.75 6.96 -16.74
CA LEU A 103 19.65 5.80 -16.69
C LEU A 103 18.83 4.49 -16.77
N PRO A 104 18.33 4.08 -17.97
CA PRO A 104 17.42 2.94 -18.10
C PRO A 104 17.98 1.62 -17.55
N GLY A 105 19.30 1.41 -17.63
CA GLY A 105 19.96 0.21 -17.10
C GLY A 105 20.08 0.14 -15.56
N LEU A 106 19.90 1.25 -14.84
CA LEU A 106 20.01 1.32 -13.38
C LEU A 106 18.70 1.74 -12.70
N SER A 107 17.61 1.86 -13.45
CA SER A 107 16.29 2.28 -12.95
C SER A 107 15.82 1.47 -11.73
N SER A 108 15.91 0.14 -11.79
CA SER A 108 15.58 -0.74 -10.66
C SER A 108 16.47 -0.49 -9.44
N ALA A 109 17.77 -0.25 -9.64
CA ALA A 109 18.71 0.02 -8.56
C ALA A 109 18.41 1.36 -7.86
N ILE A 110 17.97 2.37 -8.61
CA ILE A 110 17.56 3.68 -8.07
C ILE A 110 16.37 3.52 -7.12
N VAL A 111 15.36 2.71 -7.49
CA VAL A 111 14.20 2.47 -6.63
C VAL A 111 14.60 1.84 -5.28
N TYR A 112 15.49 0.85 -5.30
CA TYR A 112 16.00 0.24 -4.06
C TYR A 112 16.95 1.16 -3.29
N ALA A 113 17.72 2.00 -3.97
CA ALA A 113 18.56 3.01 -3.32
C ALA A 113 17.70 4.05 -2.59
N VAL A 114 16.59 4.49 -3.20
CA VAL A 114 15.59 5.37 -2.55
C VAL A 114 14.99 4.67 -1.33
N MET A 115 14.63 3.38 -1.45
CA MET A 115 14.18 2.61 -0.29
C MET A 115 15.21 2.61 0.84
N ALA A 116 16.47 2.27 0.53
CA ALA A 116 17.55 2.25 1.51
C ALA A 116 17.75 3.63 2.16
N ALA A 117 17.74 4.71 1.37
CA ALA A 117 17.87 6.07 1.88
C ALA A 117 16.71 6.47 2.81
N VAL A 118 15.46 6.15 2.43
CA VAL A 118 14.28 6.40 3.27
C VAL A 118 14.37 5.63 4.58
N LEU A 119 14.77 4.36 4.54
CA LEU A 119 14.92 3.55 5.76
C LEU A 119 16.06 4.05 6.65
N LEU A 120 17.15 4.54 6.07
CA LEU A 120 18.26 5.11 6.82
C LEU A 120 17.83 6.37 7.58
N TRP A 121 17.03 7.23 6.94
CA TRP A 121 16.50 8.45 7.59
C TRP A 121 15.30 8.19 8.50
N ARG A 122 14.46 7.22 8.17
CA ARG A 122 13.19 6.91 8.83
C ARG A 122 12.98 5.39 8.83
N PRO A 123 13.51 4.65 9.82
CA PRO A 123 13.49 3.19 9.85
C PRO A 123 12.08 2.58 10.00
N ARG A 124 11.06 3.39 10.33
CA ARG A 124 9.64 2.99 10.34
C ARG A 124 8.90 3.33 9.05
N GLY A 125 9.59 3.82 8.02
CA GLY A 125 8.99 4.43 6.84
C GLY A 125 8.48 5.86 7.09
N LEU A 126 7.94 6.49 6.05
CA LEU A 126 7.47 7.89 6.04
C LEU A 126 6.45 8.16 7.16
N PHE A 127 5.50 7.24 7.38
CA PHE A 127 4.41 7.41 8.33
C PHE A 127 4.04 6.13 9.09
N GLY A 128 5.01 5.23 9.32
CA GLY A 128 4.77 4.02 10.12
C GLY A 128 4.32 4.36 11.53
N GLN A 129 3.30 3.67 12.02
CA GLN A 129 2.87 3.80 13.40
C GLN A 129 4.00 3.30 14.31
N PRO A 130 4.25 3.92 15.49
CA PRO A 130 5.16 3.33 16.45
C PRO A 130 4.66 1.91 16.72
N ALA A 131 5.54 0.92 16.58
CA ALA A 131 5.28 -0.41 17.10
C ALA A 131 4.91 -0.21 18.56
N GLU A 132 3.63 -0.37 18.87
CA GLU A 132 3.09 -0.21 20.20
C GLU A 132 3.92 -1.15 21.07
N ALA A 133 4.74 -0.56 21.95
CA ALA A 133 5.40 -1.28 23.02
C ALA A 133 4.26 -1.92 23.80
N ARG A 134 4.19 -3.23 23.67
CA ARG A 134 3.20 -4.10 24.30
C ARG A 134 3.27 -3.99 25.81
#